data_AF-A0A2I8DJS6-F1
#
_entry.id   AF-A0A2I8DJS6-F1
#
_cell.length_a   1.000
_cell.length_b   1.000
_cell.length_c   1.000
_cell.angle_alpha   90.00
_cell.angle_beta   90.00
_cell.angle_gamma   90.00
#
_symmetry.space_group_name_H-M   'P 1'
#
loop_
_entity.id
_entity.type
_entity.pdbx_description
1 polymer ?
#
loop_
_entity_poly.entity_id
_entity_poly.type
_entity_poly.pdbx_seq_one_letter_code
_entity_poly.pdbx_strand_id
1 'polypeptide(L)'
;MTVKRLTFCAVLFLLFVLGVTWFWLQLFDTRAPSLRGQVQGENVHIYGESPQHDAAVNRAWLEEARRGNVDAQYTMGLIMEQSDRKEALRWYEAAAAQGYPAAIERLEQLRAKPVRR
;
A
#
# COMPACT_ATOMS: atom_id res chain seq x y z
N MET A 1 -40.55 42.70 -26.94
CA MET A 1 -39.28 43.05 -26.26
C MET A 1 -38.82 41.99 -25.23
N THR A 2 -39.09 40.70 -25.44
CA THR A 2 -38.92 39.64 -24.41
C THR A 2 -37.85 38.59 -24.73
N VAL A 3 -37.51 38.37 -26.00
CA VAL A 3 -36.54 37.33 -26.42
C VAL A 3 -35.11 37.64 -25.97
N LYS A 4 -34.68 38.91 -26.05
CA LYS A 4 -33.33 39.34 -25.63
C LYS A 4 -33.08 39.18 -24.11
N ARG A 5 -34.14 39.24 -23.30
CA ARG A 5 -34.05 39.05 -21.84
C ARG A 5 -33.97 37.57 -21.48
N LEU A 6 -34.68 36.72 -22.24
CA LEU A 6 -34.67 35.27 -22.06
C LEU A 6 -33.31 34.66 -22.42
N THR A 7 -32.70 35.10 -23.51
CA THR A 7 -31.35 34.64 -23.91
C THR A 7 -30.28 35.12 -22.93
N PHE A 8 -30.43 36.31 -22.35
CA PHE A 8 -29.51 36.82 -21.34
C PHE A 8 -29.54 35.98 -20.04
N CYS A 9 -30.73 35.62 -19.55
CA CYS A 9 -30.87 34.73 -18.39
C CYS A 9 -30.31 33.33 -18.68
N ALA A 10 -30.52 32.79 -19.89
CA ALA A 10 -29.99 31.48 -20.27
C ALA A 10 -28.45 31.46 -20.31
N VAL A 11 -27.83 32.52 -20.84
CA VAL A 11 -26.36 32.64 -20.87
C VAL A 11 -25.78 32.78 -19.46
N LEU A 12 -26.41 33.57 -18.59
CA LEU A 12 -25.98 33.69 -17.19
C LEU A 12 -26.06 32.36 -16.44
N PHE A 13 -27.12 31.57 -16.68
CA PHE A 13 -27.27 30.25 -16.06
C PHE A 13 -26.21 29.26 -16.56
N LEU A 14 -25.91 29.25 -17.86
CA LEU A 14 -24.85 28.40 -18.41
C LEU A 14 -23.47 28.78 -17.87
N LEU A 15 -23.15 30.06 -17.77
CA LEU A 15 -21.91 30.54 -17.16
C LEU A 15 -21.82 30.16 -15.68
N PHE A 16 -22.93 30.20 -14.95
CA PHE A 16 -22.99 29.75 -13.56
C PHE A 16 -22.74 28.24 -13.42
N VAL A 17 -23.36 27.40 -14.25
CA VAL A 17 -23.14 25.96 -14.23
C VAL A 17 -21.70 25.63 -14.58
N LEU A 18 -21.14 26.24 -15.65
CA LEU A 18 -19.74 26.05 -16.03
C LEU A 18 -18.78 26.52 -14.93
N GLY A 19 -19.07 27.64 -14.27
CA GLY A 19 -18.29 28.16 -13.15
C GLY A 19 -18.35 27.25 -11.93
N VAL A 20 -19.51 26.69 -11.60
CA VAL A 20 -19.67 25.71 -10.51
C VAL A 20 -18.92 24.43 -10.87
N THR A 21 -19.07 23.91 -12.10
CA THR A 21 -18.31 22.72 -12.53
C THR A 21 -16.80 22.97 -12.47
N TRP A 22 -16.32 24.13 -12.90
CA TRP A 22 -14.91 24.51 -12.81
C TRP A 22 -14.46 24.70 -11.35
N PHE A 23 -15.32 25.24 -10.49
CA PHE A 23 -15.08 25.39 -9.05
C PHE A 23 -14.99 24.05 -8.34
N TRP A 24 -15.85 23.07 -8.69
CA TRP A 24 -15.75 21.70 -8.19
C TRP A 24 -14.49 21.01 -8.73
N LEU A 25 -14.09 21.24 -9.98
CA LEU A 25 -12.81 20.77 -10.47
C LEU A 25 -11.64 21.38 -9.68
N GLN A 26 -11.67 22.68 -9.38
CA GLN A 26 -10.60 23.34 -8.63
C GLN A 26 -10.54 22.93 -7.14
N LEU A 27 -11.68 22.68 -6.51
CA LEU A 27 -11.74 22.30 -5.09
C LEU A 27 -11.33 20.83 -4.86
N PHE A 28 -11.55 19.94 -5.82
CA PHE A 28 -11.28 18.50 -5.69
C PHE A 28 -10.05 18.02 -6.47
N ASP A 29 -9.43 18.85 -7.31
CA ASP A 29 -8.15 18.54 -7.98
C ASP A 29 -6.92 18.96 -7.15
N THR A 30 -7.09 19.21 -5.85
CA THR A 30 -6.02 18.88 -4.91
C THR A 30 -5.94 17.35 -4.90
N ARG A 31 -5.09 16.79 -5.77
CA ARG A 31 -4.58 15.42 -5.59
C ARG A 31 -4.37 15.27 -4.09
N ALA A 32 -5.11 14.33 -3.47
CA ALA A 32 -4.98 14.00 -2.07
C ALA A 32 -3.48 14.08 -1.73
N PRO A 33 -3.05 14.83 -0.69
CA PRO A 33 -1.64 14.96 -0.37
C PRO A 33 -1.09 13.55 -0.28
N SER A 34 -0.43 13.12 -1.35
CA SER A 34 0.14 11.81 -1.40
C SER A 34 1.19 11.88 -0.32
N LEU A 35 1.15 10.95 0.64
CA LEU A 35 2.19 10.73 1.65
C LEU A 35 3.58 10.39 1.01
N ARG A 36 3.75 10.67 -0.28
CA ARG A 36 4.94 10.59 -1.14
C ARG A 36 6.07 11.54 -0.72
N GLY A 37 5.93 12.27 0.39
CA GLY A 37 6.91 13.27 0.84
C GLY A 37 7.56 13.02 2.20
N GLN A 38 7.09 12.09 3.02
CA GLN A 38 7.67 11.84 4.35
C GLN A 38 7.77 10.34 4.67
N VAL A 39 8.54 9.61 3.88
CA VAL A 39 9.29 8.45 4.41
C VAL A 39 10.67 8.47 3.72
N GLN A 40 11.53 9.38 4.17
CA GLN A 40 12.97 9.22 4.01
C GLN A 40 13.47 8.48 5.25
N GLY A 41 13.97 7.26 5.05
CA GLY A 41 14.58 6.44 6.10
C GLY A 41 13.70 5.29 6.54
N GLU A 42 14.12 4.07 6.19
CA GLU A 42 13.51 2.78 6.55
C GLU A 42 12.10 2.52 6.00
N ASN A 43 12.03 1.63 5.00
CA ASN A 43 10.78 1.12 4.43
C ASN A 43 9.97 0.33 5.46
N VAL A 44 9.20 1.00 6.31
CA VAL A 44 8.11 0.37 7.06
C VAL A 44 6.87 0.41 6.18
N HIS A 45 6.72 -0.59 5.30
CA HIS A 45 5.47 -0.81 4.58
C HIS A 45 4.42 -1.32 5.58
N ILE A 46 3.45 -0.48 5.91
CA ILE A 46 2.35 -0.82 6.82
C ILE A 46 1.26 -1.53 5.99
N TYR A 47 1.08 -2.83 6.19
CA TYR A 47 -0.03 -3.59 5.60
C TYR A 47 -1.38 -2.97 6.04
N GLY A 48 -2.26 -2.64 5.10
CA GLY A 48 -3.63 -2.19 5.43
C GLY A 48 -4.23 -1.05 4.60
N GLU A 49 -3.51 -0.45 3.63
CA GLU A 49 -4.08 0.66 2.84
C GLU A 49 -5.06 0.20 1.75
N SER A 50 -4.90 -0.99 1.17
CA SER A 50 -5.82 -1.58 0.18
C SER A 50 -5.46 -3.04 -0.17
N PRO A 51 -6.41 -4.00 -0.16
CA PRO A 51 -6.13 -5.43 -0.45
C PRO A 51 -5.45 -5.70 -1.80
N GLN A 52 -5.69 -4.84 -2.78
CA GLN A 52 -5.09 -4.92 -4.13
C GLN A 52 -3.63 -4.46 -4.12
N HIS A 53 -3.30 -3.46 -3.30
CA HIS A 53 -1.94 -2.99 -3.09
C HIS A 53 -1.13 -4.02 -2.32
N ASP A 54 -1.73 -4.58 -1.26
CA ASP A 54 -1.13 -5.64 -0.45
C ASP A 54 -0.82 -6.89 -1.32
N ALA A 55 -1.73 -7.28 -2.21
CA ALA A 55 -1.51 -8.40 -3.12
C ALA A 55 -0.39 -8.15 -4.15
N ALA A 56 -0.28 -6.92 -4.69
CA ALA A 56 0.77 -6.57 -5.64
C ALA A 56 2.15 -6.52 -4.97
N VAL A 57 2.21 -5.90 -3.79
CA VAL A 57 3.42 -5.82 -2.95
C VAL A 57 3.88 -7.22 -2.53
N ASN A 58 2.95 -8.09 -2.11
CA ASN A 58 3.27 -9.49 -1.79
C ASN A 58 3.86 -10.26 -2.96
N ARG A 59 3.38 -10.03 -4.20
CA ARG A 59 3.95 -10.68 -5.38
C ARG A 59 5.37 -10.21 -5.68
N ALA A 60 5.65 -8.91 -5.55
CA ALA A 60 6.98 -8.36 -5.75
C ALA A 60 7.97 -8.93 -4.71
N TRP A 61 7.59 -8.96 -3.43
CA TRP A 61 8.41 -9.57 -2.38
C TRP A 61 8.63 -11.06 -2.60
N LEU A 62 7.61 -11.80 -3.06
CA LEU A 62 7.75 -13.21 -3.37
C LEU A 62 8.76 -13.45 -4.50
N GLU A 63 8.76 -12.61 -5.52
CA GLU A 63 9.73 -12.71 -6.61
C GLU A 63 11.16 -12.44 -6.12
N GLU A 64 11.36 -11.38 -5.35
CA GLU A 64 12.66 -11.05 -4.77
C GLU A 64 13.14 -12.11 -3.75
N ALA A 65 12.24 -12.64 -2.94
CA ALA A 65 12.55 -13.71 -2.00
C ALA A 65 13.00 -14.99 -2.73
N ARG A 66 12.38 -15.30 -3.86
CA ARG A 66 12.78 -16.41 -4.76
C ARG A 66 14.13 -16.16 -5.43
N ARG A 67 14.48 -14.89 -5.71
CA ARG A 67 15.80 -14.51 -6.21
C ARG A 67 16.89 -14.57 -5.13
N GLY A 68 16.51 -14.82 -3.88
CA GLY A 68 17.45 -14.93 -2.76
C GLY A 68 17.61 -13.65 -1.95
N ASN A 69 16.84 -12.59 -2.23
CA ASN A 69 16.93 -11.36 -1.45
C ASN A 69 16.55 -11.63 0.01
N VAL A 70 17.49 -11.35 0.92
CA VAL A 70 17.37 -11.70 2.34
C VAL A 70 16.27 -10.89 3.05
N ASP A 71 16.14 -9.61 2.73
CA ASP A 71 15.10 -8.73 3.29
C ASP A 71 13.71 -9.16 2.82
N ALA A 72 13.61 -9.58 1.55
CA ALA A 72 12.38 -10.11 0.97
C ALA A 72 11.98 -11.44 1.61
N GLN A 73 12.94 -12.35 1.83
CA GLN A 73 12.69 -13.61 2.54
C GLN A 73 12.20 -13.36 3.98
N TYR A 74 12.83 -12.43 4.70
CA TYR A 74 12.36 -12.04 6.04
C TYR A 74 10.95 -11.44 6.01
N THR A 75 10.67 -10.55 5.05
CA THR A 75 9.36 -9.92 4.87
C THR A 75 8.27 -10.95 4.53
N MET A 76 8.57 -11.92 3.67
CA MET A 76 7.66 -13.05 3.39
C MET A 76 7.41 -13.90 4.63
N GLY A 77 8.42 -14.09 5.49
CA GLY A 77 8.26 -14.70 6.80
C GLY A 77 7.25 -13.96 7.67
N LEU A 78 7.33 -12.62 7.75
CA LEU A 78 6.41 -11.78 8.51
C LEU A 78 4.97 -11.85 7.97
N ILE A 79 4.80 -11.79 6.65
CA ILE A 79 3.49 -11.93 6.00
C ILE A 79 2.86 -13.28 6.36
N MET A 80 3.64 -14.35 6.21
CA MET A 80 3.14 -15.71 6.38
C MET A 80 2.93 -16.07 7.85
N GLU A 81 3.58 -15.40 8.80
CA GLU A 81 3.52 -15.79 10.21
C GLU A 81 2.10 -15.78 10.79
N GLN A 82 1.25 -14.86 10.31
CA GLN A 82 -0.15 -14.79 10.74
C GLN A 82 -1.05 -15.79 10.01
N SER A 83 -0.71 -16.17 8.76
CA SER A 83 -1.54 -17.03 7.92
C SER A 83 -1.11 -18.50 7.97
N ASP A 84 0.16 -18.77 7.68
CA ASP A 84 0.77 -20.10 7.73
C ASP A 84 2.15 -20.02 8.39
N ARG A 85 2.18 -20.40 9.66
CA ARG A 85 3.41 -20.43 10.45
C ARG A 85 4.46 -21.40 9.90
N LYS A 86 4.07 -22.51 9.25
CA LYS A 86 5.06 -23.43 8.66
C LYS A 86 5.74 -22.79 7.47
N GLU A 87 4.99 -22.07 6.65
CA GLU A 87 5.56 -21.34 5.51
C GLU A 87 6.43 -20.18 5.99
N ALA A 88 6.02 -19.47 7.05
CA ALA A 88 6.84 -18.45 7.70
C ALA A 88 8.21 -18.99 8.17
N LEU A 89 8.22 -20.17 8.80
CA LEU A 89 9.46 -20.83 9.22
C LEU A 89 10.39 -21.09 8.03
N ARG A 90 9.87 -21.53 6.87
CA ARG A 90 10.70 -21.77 5.68
C ARG A 90 11.36 -20.49 5.16
N TRP A 91 10.61 -19.39 5.16
CA TRP A 91 11.14 -18.10 4.72
C TRP A 91 12.17 -17.52 5.70
N TYR A 92 11.91 -17.61 7.00
CA TYR A 92 12.89 -17.23 8.02
C TYR A 92 14.13 -18.12 8.00
N GLU A 93 13.99 -19.42 7.74
CA GLU A 93 15.14 -20.33 7.57
C GLU A 93 16.01 -19.93 6.38
N ALA A 94 15.40 -19.55 5.25
CA ALA A 94 16.14 -19.08 4.08
C ALA A 94 16.92 -17.79 4.39
N ALA A 95 16.29 -16.83 5.07
CA ALA A 95 16.95 -15.58 5.46
C ALA A 95 18.03 -15.81 6.54
N ALA A 96 17.78 -16.69 7.51
CA ALA A 96 18.72 -17.07 8.55
C ALA A 96 19.95 -17.80 7.99
N ALA A 97 19.77 -18.61 6.95
CA ALA A 97 20.88 -19.29 6.26
C ALA A 97 21.85 -18.29 5.60
N GLN A 98 21.38 -17.09 5.26
CA GLN A 98 22.20 -15.98 4.75
C GLN A 98 22.80 -15.10 5.88
N GLY A 99 22.54 -15.45 7.15
CA GLY A 99 23.06 -14.72 8.30
C GLY A 99 22.25 -13.51 8.73
N TYR A 100 20.97 -13.39 8.32
CA TYR A 100 20.14 -12.25 8.68
C TYR A 100 19.74 -12.30 10.17
N PRO A 101 20.24 -11.37 11.02
CA PRO A 101 20.08 -11.49 12.47
C PRO A 101 18.61 -11.49 12.92
N ALA A 102 17.79 -10.62 12.31
CA ALA A 102 16.37 -10.55 12.65
C ALA A 102 15.60 -11.81 12.25
N ALA A 103 16.01 -12.52 11.19
CA ALA A 103 15.41 -13.81 10.83
C ALA A 103 15.79 -14.91 11.80
N ILE A 104 17.04 -14.95 12.26
CA ILE A 104 17.52 -15.91 13.26
C ILE A 104 16.73 -15.74 14.56
N GLU A 105 16.66 -14.50 15.07
CA GLU A 105 15.90 -14.19 16.29
C GLU A 105 14.42 -14.59 16.14
N ARG A 106 13.79 -14.21 15.02
CA ARG A 106 12.37 -14.52 14.79
C ARG A 106 12.12 -16.02 14.64
N LEU A 107 13.03 -16.74 13.99
CA LEU A 107 12.97 -18.20 13.85
C LEU A 107 13.04 -18.89 15.21
N GLU A 108 13.95 -18.44 16.09
CA GLU A 108 14.05 -18.95 17.46
C GLU A 108 12.78 -18.69 18.26
N GLN A 109 12.26 -17.47 18.22
CA GLN A 109 11.01 -17.11 18.88
C GLN A 109 9.83 -17.96 18.39
N LEU A 110 9.72 -18.17 17.07
CA LEU A 110 8.69 -19.02 16.50
C LEU A 110 8.86 -20.46 16.97
N ARG A 111 10.07 -21.03 16.94
CA ARG A 111 10.31 -22.41 17.39
C ARG A 111 10.02 -22.59 18.88
N ALA A 112 10.37 -21.60 19.70
CA ALA A 112 10.16 -21.61 21.14
C ALA A 112 8.68 -21.51 21.54
N LYS A 113 7.82 -20.91 20.71
CA LYS A 113 6.38 -20.81 20.98
C LYS A 113 5.66 -22.03 20.41
N PRO A 114 5.36 -23.10 21.16
CA PRO A 114 4.72 -24.29 20.59
C PRO A 114 3.39 -23.94 19.91
N VAL A 115 3.11 -24.56 18.76
CA VAL A 115 1.79 -24.44 18.10
C VAL A 115 0.78 -25.00 19.08
N ARG A 116 -0.02 -24.12 19.71
CA ARG A 116 -1.17 -24.56 20.52
C ARG A 116 -2.13 -25.20 19.53
N ARG A 117 -2.17 -26.54 19.55
CA ARG A 117 -3.16 -27.34 18.80
C ARG A 117 -4.55 -27.12 19.37
#